data_AF-A0A1F5XHY6-F1
#
_entry.id   AF-A0A1F5XHY6-F1
#
_cell.length_a   1.000
_cell.length_b   1.000
_cell.length_c   1.000
_cell.angle_alpha   90.00
_cell.angle_beta   90.00
_cell.angle_gamma   90.00
#
_symmetry.space_group_name_H-M   'P 1'
#
loop_
_entity.id
_entity.type
_entity.pdbx_description
1 polymer ?
#
loop_
_entity_poly.entity_id
_entity_poly.type
_entity_poly.pdbx_seq_one_letter_code
_entity_poly.pdbx_strand_id
1 'polypeptide(L)'
;MPNRNLKAEVEMERIPLTLGYLRFRVRKDAFECANCAQRRFAEQFVLNNGWALFDRSARGIAVNWAMYIKSFRCVNDESALSKILLAAGFLSSIKNGNFDVFWYGQRIAPVTRGFLELYFTRVKDAYAYGYARVPLGSLERWEVQQWRAG
;
A
#
# COMPACT_ATOMS: atom_id res chain seq x y z
N MET A 1 32.17 -45.01 -6.85
CA MET A 1 30.69 -45.07 -6.78
C MET A 1 30.19 -43.70 -6.38
N PRO A 2 29.35 -43.00 -7.16
CA PRO A 2 28.84 -41.69 -6.76
C PRO A 2 27.54 -41.89 -5.97
N ASN A 3 27.50 -41.43 -4.71
CA ASN A 3 26.24 -41.12 -4.03
C ASN A 3 26.32 -39.66 -3.61
N ARG A 4 26.00 -38.77 -4.54
CA ARG A 4 24.72 -38.05 -4.62
C ARG A 4 24.51 -37.16 -3.40
N ASN A 5 24.87 -35.89 -3.61
CA ASN A 5 24.39 -34.71 -2.89
C ASN A 5 22.90 -34.84 -2.57
N LEU A 6 22.56 -35.26 -1.36
CA LEU A 6 21.26 -34.98 -0.76
C LEU A 6 21.33 -33.58 -0.14
N LYS A 7 21.45 -32.56 -0.98
CA LYS A 7 20.78 -31.29 -0.68
C LYS A 7 19.31 -31.59 -0.94
N ALA A 8 18.64 -32.15 0.07
CA ALA A 8 17.20 -32.05 0.12
C ALA A 8 16.90 -30.54 0.11
N GLU A 9 16.50 -30.02 -1.05
CA GLU A 9 15.80 -28.74 -1.11
C GLU A 9 14.55 -28.95 -0.27
N VAL A 10 14.64 -28.60 1.01
CA VAL A 10 13.48 -28.58 1.89
C VAL A 10 12.51 -27.61 1.23
N GLU A 11 11.44 -28.16 0.68
CA GLU A 11 10.42 -27.42 -0.05
C GLU A 11 9.84 -26.38 0.92
N MET A 12 10.21 -25.11 0.73
CA MET A 12 9.81 -24.04 1.64
C MET A 12 8.29 -23.88 1.58
N GLU A 13 7.63 -24.20 2.69
CA GLU A 13 6.19 -24.06 2.82
C GLU A 13 5.78 -22.58 2.70
N ARG A 14 4.78 -22.30 1.88
CA ARG A 14 4.23 -20.94 1.72
C ARG A 14 2.87 -20.86 2.40
N ILE A 15 2.80 -20.08 3.47
CA ILE A 15 1.58 -19.93 4.27
C ILE A 15 0.89 -18.59 3.94
N PRO A 16 -0.45 -18.52 4.01
CA PRO A 16 -1.17 -17.27 3.84
C PRO A 16 -0.90 -16.33 5.04
N LEU A 17 -0.80 -15.04 4.77
CA LEU A 17 -0.82 -13.99 5.79
C LEU A 17 -1.79 -12.91 5.36
N THR A 18 -2.67 -12.50 6.27
CA THR A 18 -3.54 -11.35 6.07
C THR A 18 -3.09 -10.20 6.96
N LEU A 19 -2.63 -9.10 6.38
CA LEU A 19 -2.37 -7.84 7.10
C LEU A 19 -3.43 -6.84 6.69
N GLY A 20 -4.44 -6.60 7.55
CA GLY A 20 -5.64 -5.85 7.18
C GLY A 20 -6.39 -6.55 6.04
N TYR A 21 -6.39 -5.95 4.85
CA TYR A 21 -7.01 -6.52 3.63
C TYR A 21 -5.99 -7.14 2.65
N LEU A 22 -4.69 -7.03 2.93
CA LEU A 22 -3.64 -7.60 2.08
C LEU A 22 -3.46 -9.08 2.36
N ARG A 23 -3.50 -9.91 1.31
CA ARG A 23 -3.18 -11.33 1.39
C ARG A 23 -1.82 -11.60 0.77
N PHE A 24 -0.88 -12.06 1.59
CA PHE A 24 0.45 -12.47 1.19
C PHE A 24 0.57 -13.99 1.26
N ARG A 25 1.52 -14.53 0.50
CA ARG A 25 2.06 -15.89 0.71
C ARG A 25 3.47 -15.72 1.24
N VAL A 26 3.65 -15.99 2.53
CA VAL A 26 4.93 -15.80 3.22
C VAL A 26 5.65 -17.13 3.33
N ARG A 27 6.97 -17.10 3.20
CA ARG A 27 7.81 -18.30 3.33
C ARG A 27 7.98 -18.65 4.80
N LYS A 28 7.71 -19.91 5.14
CA LYS A 28 7.91 -20.49 6.46
C LYS A 28 9.04 -21.52 6.38
N ASP A 29 10.00 -21.44 7.30
CA ASP A 29 11.02 -22.46 7.41
C ASP A 29 10.43 -23.75 8.03
N ALA A 30 11.04 -24.90 7.77
CA ALA A 30 10.51 -26.21 8.19
C ALA A 30 10.22 -26.28 9.71
N PHE A 31 11.08 -25.66 10.53
CA PHE A 31 10.97 -25.66 11.99
C PHE A 31 10.33 -24.38 12.57
N GLU A 32 9.97 -23.40 11.73
CA GLU A 32 9.35 -22.14 12.17
C GLU A 32 7.84 -22.31 12.34
N CYS A 33 7.25 -21.74 13.41
CA CYS A 33 5.80 -21.76 13.57
C CYS A 33 5.12 -20.82 12.56
N ALA A 34 3.90 -21.14 12.11
CA ALA A 34 3.21 -20.32 11.09
C ALA A 34 3.02 -18.86 11.55
N ASN A 35 2.60 -18.66 12.80
CA ASN A 35 2.45 -17.32 13.38
C ASN A 35 3.80 -16.59 13.51
N CYS A 36 4.89 -17.31 13.72
CA CYS A 36 6.25 -16.77 13.83
C CYS A 36 6.71 -16.22 12.48
N ALA A 37 6.53 -16.99 11.40
CA ALA A 37 6.85 -16.58 10.04
C ALA A 37 6.01 -15.38 9.58
N GLN A 38 4.72 -15.38 9.91
CA GLN A 38 3.82 -14.27 9.65
C GLN A 38 4.27 -12.99 10.39
N ARG A 39 4.60 -13.11 11.67
CA ARG A 39 5.07 -12.00 12.50
C ARG A 39 6.40 -11.45 12.00
N ARG A 40 7.38 -12.31 11.71
CA ARG A 40 8.67 -11.93 11.12
C ARG A 40 8.47 -11.20 9.78
N PHE A 41 7.62 -11.71 8.90
CA PHE A 41 7.32 -11.05 7.63
C PHE A 41 6.66 -9.69 7.85
N ALA A 42 5.68 -9.59 8.76
CA ALA A 42 5.02 -8.33 9.08
C ALA A 42 6.01 -7.30 9.66
N GLU A 43 6.87 -7.73 10.60
CA GLU A 43 7.92 -6.91 11.18
C GLU A 43 8.93 -6.46 10.13
N GLN A 44 9.38 -7.35 9.24
CA GLN A 44 10.27 -7.01 8.12
C GLN A 44 9.59 -6.10 7.09
N PHE A 45 8.31 -6.32 6.81
CA PHE A 45 7.54 -5.49 5.89
C PHE A 45 7.43 -4.07 6.43
N VAL A 46 7.14 -3.93 7.73
CA VAL A 46 7.12 -2.64 8.44
C VAL A 46 8.52 -2.05 8.61
N LEU A 47 9.57 -2.83 8.86
CA LEU A 47 10.94 -2.31 8.95
C LEU A 47 11.44 -1.81 7.59
N ASN A 48 11.19 -2.57 6.53
CA ASN A 48 11.72 -2.29 5.18
C ASN A 48 10.89 -1.29 4.39
N ASN A 49 9.62 -1.07 4.76
CA ASN A 49 8.73 -0.12 4.06
C ASN A 49 8.08 0.90 5.00
N GLY A 50 8.23 0.75 6.32
CA GLY A 50 7.68 1.65 7.32
C GLY A 50 8.34 3.03 7.29
N TRP A 51 9.64 3.11 7.06
CA TRP A 51 10.32 4.41 6.87
C TRP A 51 9.80 5.17 5.63
N ALA A 52 9.32 4.45 4.60
CA ALA A 52 8.67 5.07 3.45
C ALA A 52 7.20 5.43 3.73
N LEU A 53 6.48 4.62 4.54
CA LEU A 53 5.07 4.83 4.95
C LEU A 53 4.91 5.93 6.02
N PHE A 54 5.93 6.13 6.85
CA PHE A 54 5.86 6.89 8.10
C PHE A 54 7.10 7.78 8.22
N ASP A 55 7.01 9.03 7.77
CA ASP A 55 7.88 10.06 8.33
C ASP A 55 7.33 10.40 9.72
N ARG A 56 7.95 9.81 10.74
CA ARG A 56 7.58 9.99 12.14
C ARG A 56 8.23 11.28 12.64
N SER A 57 7.71 12.42 12.18
CA SER A 57 8.06 13.70 12.79
C SER A 57 7.44 13.80 14.20
N ALA A 58 7.97 14.68 15.06
CA ALA A 58 7.42 14.94 16.39
C ALA A 58 5.92 15.38 16.39
N ARG A 59 5.33 15.62 15.21
CA ARG A 59 3.94 16.06 14.99
C ARG A 59 3.01 14.96 14.45
N GLY A 60 3.48 13.71 14.36
CA GLY A 60 2.66 12.54 14.00
C GLY A 60 3.12 11.81 12.72
N ILE A 61 2.27 10.90 12.24
CA ILE A 61 2.51 10.07 11.05
C ILE A 61 2.25 10.88 9.76
N ALA A 62 3.26 11.01 8.92
CA ALA A 62 3.18 11.53 7.55
C ALA A 62 3.53 10.44 6.51
N VAL A 63 2.77 10.39 5.41
CA VAL A 63 3.01 9.47 4.27
C VAL A 63 3.73 10.20 3.16
N ASN A 64 4.82 9.63 2.66
CA ASN A 64 5.54 10.19 1.51
C ASN A 64 4.99 9.63 0.19
N TRP A 65 3.90 10.22 -0.30
CA TRP A 65 3.22 9.81 -1.54
C TRP A 65 4.12 9.85 -2.78
N ALA A 66 4.95 10.87 -2.91
CA ALA A 66 5.84 11.04 -4.06
C ALA A 66 6.83 9.88 -4.19
N MET A 67 7.34 9.37 -3.06
CA MET A 67 8.25 8.23 -3.03
C MET A 67 7.56 6.95 -3.49
N TYR A 68 6.34 6.69 -3.02
CA TYR A 68 5.58 5.51 -3.42
C TYR A 68 5.22 5.49 -4.90
N ILE A 69 4.66 6.59 -5.40
CA ILE A 69 4.28 6.69 -6.82
C ILE A 69 5.52 6.50 -7.70
N LYS A 70 6.67 7.08 -7.34
CA LYS A 70 7.93 6.87 -8.08
C LYS A 70 8.37 5.40 -8.06
N SER A 71 8.43 4.77 -6.90
CA SER A 71 8.83 3.35 -6.79
C SER A 71 7.91 2.41 -7.58
N PHE A 72 6.60 2.63 -7.55
CA PHE A 72 5.63 1.82 -8.33
C PHE A 72 5.54 2.20 -9.81
N ARG A 73 5.97 3.39 -10.23
CA ARG A 73 6.21 3.67 -11.65
C ARG A 73 7.44 2.91 -12.18
N CYS A 74 8.46 2.73 -11.34
CA CYS A 74 9.60 1.86 -11.67
C CYS A 74 9.18 0.38 -11.75
N VAL A 75 8.16 -0.01 -10.98
CA VAL A 75 7.63 -1.37 -10.90
C VAL A 75 6.13 -1.30 -11.22
N ASN A 76 5.76 -1.23 -12.51
CA ASN A 76 4.42 -1.00 -13.11
C ASN A 76 3.19 -1.65 -12.41
N ASP A 77 2.95 -1.38 -11.13
CA ASP A 77 2.00 -2.06 -10.27
C ASP A 77 1.38 -1.09 -9.26
N GLU A 78 0.66 -0.09 -9.78
CA GLU A 78 -0.13 0.83 -8.95
C GLU A 78 -1.18 0.10 -8.11
N SER A 79 -1.61 -1.10 -8.52
CA SER A 79 -2.57 -1.89 -7.76
C SER A 79 -2.00 -2.39 -6.44
N ALA A 80 -0.69 -2.67 -6.37
CA ALA A 80 -0.05 -3.07 -5.12
C ALA A 80 0.00 -1.90 -4.13
N LEU A 81 0.31 -0.67 -4.60
CA LEU A 81 0.30 0.54 -3.78
C LEU A 81 -1.06 0.78 -3.12
N SER A 82 -2.14 0.78 -3.92
CA SER A 82 -3.49 1.01 -3.43
C SER A 82 -3.91 -0.01 -2.36
N LYS A 83 -3.50 -1.28 -2.53
CA LYS A 83 -3.77 -2.32 -1.52
C LYS A 83 -2.99 -2.11 -0.23
N ILE A 84 -1.73 -1.65 -0.30
CA ILE A 84 -0.90 -1.33 0.87
C ILE A 84 -1.53 -0.21 1.68
N LEU A 85 -1.93 0.87 1.00
CA LEU A 85 -2.51 2.05 1.64
C LEU A 85 -3.91 1.79 2.20
N LEU A 86 -4.69 0.93 1.54
CA LEU A 86 -5.97 0.43 2.05
C LEU A 86 -5.79 -0.38 3.34
N ALA A 87 -4.87 -1.35 3.37
CA ALA A 87 -4.63 -2.13 4.59
C ALA A 87 -4.04 -1.30 5.74
N ALA A 88 -3.30 -0.24 5.41
CA ALA A 88 -2.78 0.70 6.41
C ALA A 88 -3.81 1.78 6.83
N GLY A 89 -5.04 1.76 6.28
CA GLY A 89 -6.15 2.63 6.70
C GLY A 89 -6.11 4.06 6.14
N PHE A 90 -5.22 4.35 5.18
CA PHE A 90 -5.16 5.64 4.49
C PHE A 90 -6.21 5.74 3.37
N LEU A 91 -6.60 4.59 2.82
CA LEU A 91 -7.70 4.45 1.87
C LEU A 91 -8.83 3.63 2.50
N SER A 92 -10.03 3.82 1.98
CA SER A 92 -11.25 3.11 2.35
C SER A 92 -12.08 2.83 1.11
N SER A 93 -12.82 1.73 1.10
CA SER A 93 -13.86 1.46 0.09
C SER A 93 -15.18 2.15 0.41
N ILE A 94 -15.31 2.75 1.60
CA ILE A 94 -16.50 3.50 2.02
C ILE A 94 -16.39 4.91 1.44
N LYS A 95 -17.42 5.34 0.71
CA LYS A 95 -17.49 6.68 0.12
C LYS A 95 -17.77 7.76 1.16
N ASN A 96 -18.84 7.60 1.93
CA ASN A 96 -19.36 8.63 2.84
C ASN A 96 -18.34 9.01 3.92
N GLY A 97 -18.16 10.32 4.13
CA GLY A 97 -17.24 10.90 5.10
C GLY A 97 -15.77 10.93 4.65
N ASN A 98 -15.43 10.21 3.58
CA ASN A 98 -14.08 10.15 3.04
C ASN A 98 -13.88 11.14 1.88
N PHE A 99 -12.63 11.30 1.49
CA PHE A 99 -12.16 12.32 0.57
C PHE A 99 -11.73 11.72 -0.76
N ASP A 100 -11.77 12.53 -1.80
CA ASP A 100 -11.39 12.15 -3.15
C ASP A 100 -10.70 13.30 -3.87
N VAL A 101 -9.98 13.00 -4.94
CA VAL A 101 -9.18 13.99 -5.67
C VAL A 101 -9.70 14.11 -7.09
N PHE A 102 -9.90 15.34 -7.56
CA PHE A 102 -10.39 15.63 -8.91
C PHE A 102 -9.39 16.51 -9.65
N TRP A 103 -9.17 16.26 -10.93
CA TRP A 103 -8.35 17.07 -11.83
C TRP A 103 -9.15 17.32 -13.11
N TYR A 104 -9.36 18.58 -13.48
CA TYR A 104 -10.26 18.96 -14.59
C TYR A 104 -11.66 18.34 -14.49
N GLY A 105 -12.23 18.24 -13.27
CA GLY A 105 -13.53 17.60 -13.02
C GLY A 105 -13.51 16.07 -13.15
N GLN A 106 -12.37 15.46 -13.48
CA GLN A 106 -12.22 14.01 -13.53
C GLN A 106 -11.61 13.49 -12.23
N ARG A 107 -12.19 12.44 -11.68
CA ARG A 107 -11.67 11.78 -10.49
C ARG A 107 -10.31 11.13 -10.79
N ILE A 108 -9.31 11.44 -9.98
CA ILE A 108 -7.99 10.81 -9.99
C ILE A 108 -7.81 10.01 -8.69
N ALA A 109 -8.34 8.79 -8.67
CA ALA A 109 -8.27 7.91 -7.52
C ALA A 109 -7.14 6.88 -7.65
N PRO A 110 -6.56 6.43 -6.51
CA PRO A 110 -5.71 5.25 -6.50
C PRO A 110 -6.50 4.02 -6.95
N VAL A 111 -6.06 3.42 -8.07
CA VAL A 111 -6.76 2.29 -8.70
C VAL A 111 -6.28 0.97 -8.12
N THR A 112 -7.18 0.02 -7.92
CA THR A 112 -6.82 -1.41 -7.76
C THR A 112 -7.20 -2.17 -9.03
N ARG A 113 -6.46 -3.24 -9.36
CA ARG A 113 -6.90 -4.18 -10.40
C ARG A 113 -8.27 -4.74 -9.98
N GLY A 114 -9.33 -4.33 -10.67
CA GLY A 114 -10.71 -4.78 -10.40
C GLY A 114 -11.75 -3.70 -10.07
N PHE A 115 -11.53 -2.42 -10.41
CA PHE A 115 -12.54 -1.34 -10.31
C PHE A 115 -13.03 -0.98 -8.90
N LEU A 116 -12.32 -1.40 -7.83
CA LEU A 116 -12.71 -0.96 -6.49
C LEU A 116 -12.40 0.54 -6.35
N GLU A 117 -13.45 1.33 -6.18
CA GLU A 117 -13.32 2.75 -5.87
C GLU A 117 -12.74 2.92 -4.47
N LEU A 118 -11.65 3.68 -4.37
CA LEU A 118 -10.97 3.96 -3.12
C LEU A 118 -11.00 5.45 -2.80
N TYR A 119 -11.25 5.73 -1.53
CA TYR A 119 -11.42 7.06 -0.98
C TYR A 119 -10.40 7.27 0.14
N PHE A 120 -9.86 8.48 0.25
CA PHE A 120 -8.91 8.83 1.30
C PHE A 120 -9.63 9.03 2.63
N THR A 121 -9.13 8.41 3.70
CA THR A 121 -9.73 8.55 5.04
C THR A 121 -9.41 9.90 5.69
N ARG A 122 -8.39 10.61 5.20
CA ARG A 122 -7.95 11.90 5.73
C ARG A 122 -7.67 12.87 4.60
N VAL A 123 -8.17 14.10 4.76
CA VAL A 123 -8.02 15.20 3.79
C VAL A 123 -6.55 15.47 3.41
N LYS A 124 -5.64 15.46 4.39
CA LYS A 124 -4.21 15.74 4.15
C LYS A 124 -3.55 14.74 3.20
N ASP A 125 -3.97 13.48 3.23
CA ASP A 125 -3.39 12.44 2.39
C ASP A 125 -3.93 12.55 0.95
N ALA A 126 -5.18 12.96 0.79
CA ALA A 126 -5.78 13.28 -0.51
C ALA A 126 -5.04 14.46 -1.18
N TYR A 127 -4.75 15.53 -0.43
CA TYR A 127 -3.95 16.64 -0.95
C TYR A 127 -2.56 16.19 -1.38
N ALA A 128 -1.86 15.44 -0.52
CA ALA A 128 -0.51 14.95 -0.83
C ALA A 128 -0.49 14.03 -2.06
N TYR A 129 -1.51 13.19 -2.24
CA TYR A 129 -1.69 12.40 -3.46
C TYR A 129 -1.92 13.27 -4.70
N GLY A 130 -2.81 14.26 -4.61
CA GLY A 130 -3.08 15.22 -5.69
C GLY A 130 -1.82 15.95 -6.14
N TYR A 131 -1.06 16.53 -5.19
CA TYR A 131 0.23 17.16 -5.47
C TYR A 131 1.24 16.23 -6.15
N ALA A 132 1.25 14.95 -5.80
CA ALA A 132 2.17 13.98 -6.39
C ALA A 132 1.73 13.50 -7.79
N ARG A 133 0.44 13.61 -8.13
CA ARG A 133 -0.14 13.14 -9.41
C ARG A 133 -0.32 14.24 -10.43
N VAL A 134 -0.62 15.46 -10.00
CA VAL A 134 -0.92 16.59 -10.88
C VAL A 134 0.39 17.28 -11.31
N PRO A 135 0.59 17.54 -12.61
CA PRO A 135 1.74 18.31 -13.08
C PRO A 135 1.80 19.70 -12.44
N LEU A 136 3.00 20.14 -12.06
CA LEU A 136 3.23 21.43 -11.37
C LEU A 136 2.59 22.64 -12.08
N GLY A 137 2.52 22.64 -13.42
CA GLY A 137 1.90 23.70 -14.22
C GLY A 137 0.35 23.69 -14.24
N SER A 138 -0.30 22.79 -13.49
CA SER A 138 -1.76 22.63 -13.47
C SER A 138 -2.36 22.56 -12.07
N LEU A 139 -1.63 23.06 -11.07
CA LEU A 139 -2.03 23.04 -9.66
C LEU A 139 -3.29 23.85 -9.35
N GLU A 140 -3.68 24.80 -10.22
CA GLU A 140 -4.90 25.60 -10.06
C GLU A 140 -6.19 24.84 -10.46
N ARG A 141 -6.07 23.64 -11.02
CA ARG A 141 -7.19 22.93 -11.68
C ARG A 141 -7.49 21.56 -11.07
N TRP A 142 -7.08 21.35 -9.83
CA TRP A 142 -7.43 20.17 -9.06
C TRP A 142 -8.00 20.55 -7.70
N GLU A 143 -8.80 19.66 -7.13
CA GLU A 143 -9.45 19.87 -5.85
C GLU A 143 -9.61 18.57 -5.07
N VAL A 144 -9.77 18.70 -3.75
CA VAL A 144 -10.13 17.60 -2.86
C VAL A 144 -11.58 17.80 -2.44
N GLN A 145 -12.43 16.81 -2.68
CA GLN A 145 -13.82 16.83 -2.26
C GLN A 145 -14.08 15.81 -1.16
N GLN A 146 -14.90 16.17 -0.18
CA GLN A 146 -15.42 15.22 0.81
C GLN A 146 -16.80 14.72 0.38
N TRP A 147 -16.98 13.41 0.35
CA TRP A 147 -18.27 12.82 0.04
C TRP A 147 -19.20 12.89 1.26
N ARG A 148 -20.39 13.46 1.07
CA ARG A 148 -21.45 13.48 2.06
C ARG A 148 -22.48 12.41 1.73
N ALA A 149 -23.12 11.84 2.75
CA ALA A 149 -24.25 10.95 2.53
C ALA A 149 -25.36 11.75 1.82
N GLY A 150 -25.88 11.19 0.73
CA GLY A 150 -27.07 11.72 0.03
C GLY A 150 -28.35 11.27 0.71
#